data_AF-A0AAC8VFT0-F1
#
_entry.id   AF-A0AAC8VFT0-F1
#
_cell.length_a   1.000
_cell.length_b   1.000
_cell.length_c   1.000
_cell.angle_alpha   90.00
_cell.angle_beta   90.00
_cell.angle_gamma   90.00
#
_symmetry.space_group_name_H-M   'P 1'
#
loop_
_entity.id
_entity.type
_entity.pdbx_description
1 polymer ?
#
loop_
_entity_poly.entity_id
_entity_poly.type
_entity_poly.pdbx_seq_one_letter_code
_entity_poly.pdbx_strand_id
1 'polypeptide(L)'
;MDELLEQIDEPFDRFTADGAYDSHDVYDSVLNHSPNADVVIPPPKNAVFDENNHAIRNINFNEIKDHGRMHWQKTRQYGKRNYSELAIQRYKRILGNTMQSREISRQKNEGLIGAGILNKMTSLGMPDSFRRS
;
A
#
# COMPACT_ATOMS: atom_id res chain seq x y z
N MET A 1 2.64 -11.35 -6.91
CA MET A 1 3.13 -10.40 -5.89
C MET A 1 4.65 -10.39 -5.90
N ASP A 2 5.27 -11.55 -6.08
CA ASP A 2 6.74 -11.72 -6.11
C ASP A 2 7.44 -10.81 -7.10
N GLU A 3 6.99 -10.72 -8.36
CA GLU A 3 7.57 -9.79 -9.36
C GLU A 3 7.57 -8.31 -8.94
N LEU A 4 6.66 -7.90 -8.05
CA LEU A 4 6.64 -6.53 -7.51
C LEU A 4 7.64 -6.39 -6.37
N LEU A 5 7.74 -7.40 -5.51
CA LEU A 5 8.65 -7.42 -4.36
C LEU A 5 10.11 -7.57 -4.79
N GLU A 6 10.41 -8.32 -5.85
CA GLU A 6 11.75 -8.43 -6.46
C GLU A 6 12.35 -7.09 -6.91
N GLN A 7 11.54 -6.04 -6.98
CA GLN A 7 11.99 -4.69 -7.33
C GLN A 7 12.46 -3.89 -6.12
N ILE A 8 12.32 -4.43 -4.91
CA ILE A 8 12.72 -3.84 -3.65
C ILE A 8 13.88 -4.67 -3.14
N ASP A 9 15.10 -4.13 -3.18
CA ASP A 9 16.28 -4.92 -2.78
C ASP A 9 16.38 -5.09 -1.26
N GLU A 10 15.81 -4.16 -0.50
CA GLU A 10 15.94 -4.08 0.96
C GLU A 10 14.67 -4.56 1.69
N PRO A 11 14.79 -5.21 2.85
CA PRO A 11 13.64 -5.59 3.64
C PRO A 11 12.88 -4.36 4.15
N PHE A 12 11.58 -4.50 4.34
CA PHE A 12 10.73 -3.44 4.90
C PHE A 12 10.04 -3.87 6.18
N ASP A 13 9.79 -2.91 7.08
CA ASP A 13 9.18 -3.17 8.38
C ASP A 13 7.64 -3.30 8.32
N ARG A 14 7.01 -2.82 7.25
CA ARG A 14 5.55 -2.80 7.13
C ARG A 14 5.08 -2.89 5.68
N PHE A 15 4.04 -3.70 5.47
CA PHE A 15 3.28 -3.79 4.24
C PHE A 15 1.83 -3.37 4.49
N THR A 16 1.24 -2.56 3.62
CA THR A 16 -0.17 -2.14 3.75
C THR A 16 -0.85 -2.18 2.40
N ALA A 17 -1.96 -2.93 2.29
CA ALA A 17 -2.74 -3.09 1.06
C ALA A 17 -4.24 -3.19 1.36
N ASP A 18 -5.10 -3.19 0.34
CA ASP A 18 -6.55 -3.35 0.55
C ASP A 18 -6.88 -4.82 0.69
N GLY A 19 -8.10 -5.07 1.14
CA GLY A 19 -8.62 -6.43 1.24
C GLY A 19 -8.68 -7.20 -0.08
N ALA A 20 -8.43 -6.61 -1.26
CA ALA A 20 -8.28 -7.42 -2.49
C ALA A 20 -6.96 -8.21 -2.48
N TYR A 21 -6.00 -7.80 -1.65
CA TYR A 21 -4.74 -8.51 -1.39
C TYR A 21 -4.84 -9.47 -0.19
N ASP A 22 -6.03 -9.71 0.36
CA ASP A 22 -6.24 -10.67 1.45
C ASP A 22 -6.27 -12.11 0.91
N SER A 23 -5.11 -12.60 0.45
CA SER A 23 -4.92 -13.98 0.01
C SER A 23 -3.67 -14.59 0.62
N HIS A 24 -3.69 -15.90 0.84
CA HIS A 24 -2.59 -16.66 1.46
C HIS A 24 -1.25 -16.38 0.76
N ASP A 25 -1.22 -16.54 -0.57
CA ASP A 25 -0.03 -16.31 -1.39
C ASP A 25 0.56 -14.90 -1.22
N VAL A 26 -0.28 -13.87 -1.02
CA VAL A 26 0.23 -12.51 -0.82
C VAL A 26 0.94 -12.38 0.53
N TYR A 27 0.39 -12.94 1.60
CA TYR A 27 1.06 -12.94 2.90
C TYR A 27 2.41 -13.67 2.82
N ASP A 28 2.43 -14.85 2.18
CA ASP A 28 3.65 -15.63 2.00
C ASP A 28 4.69 -14.89 1.16
N SER A 29 4.32 -14.34 0.00
CA SER A 29 5.22 -13.52 -0.82
C SER A 29 5.85 -12.39 -0.01
N VAL A 30 5.04 -11.67 0.78
CA VAL A 30 5.52 -10.54 1.60
C VAL A 30 6.46 -11.01 2.69
N LEU A 31 6.15 -12.09 3.40
CA LEU A 31 6.97 -12.61 4.50
C LEU A 31 8.23 -13.34 4.02
N ASN A 32 8.19 -13.98 2.85
CA ASN A 32 9.37 -14.56 2.22
C ASN A 32 10.38 -13.46 1.86
N HIS A 33 9.89 -12.33 1.36
CA HIS A 33 10.72 -11.16 1.06
C HIS A 33 11.17 -10.41 2.34
N SER A 34 10.27 -10.24 3.29
CA SER A 34 10.51 -9.45 4.52
C SER A 34 9.88 -10.15 5.73
N PRO A 35 10.62 -11.11 6.36
CA PRO A 35 10.08 -11.98 7.40
C PRO A 35 9.51 -11.29 8.63
N ASN A 36 9.97 -10.07 8.93
CA ASN A 36 9.56 -9.31 10.11
C ASN A 36 8.55 -8.20 9.77
N ALA A 37 8.03 -8.14 8.55
CA ALA A 37 7.11 -7.09 8.14
C ALA A 37 5.76 -7.19 8.88
N ASP A 38 5.28 -6.07 9.41
CA ASP A 38 3.89 -5.94 9.85
C ASP A 38 2.96 -5.85 8.63
N VAL A 39 2.21 -6.92 8.36
CA VAL A 39 1.30 -7.01 7.21
C VAL A 39 -0.10 -6.53 7.59
N VAL A 40 -0.42 -5.29 7.19
CA VAL A 40 -1.68 -4.60 7.48
C VAL A 40 -2.60 -4.66 6.27
N ILE A 41 -3.35 -5.75 6.16
CA ILE A 41 -4.37 -5.96 5.14
C ILE A 41 -5.71 -6.20 5.85
N PRO A 42 -6.75 -5.40 5.57
CA PRO A 42 -8.05 -5.59 6.21
C PRO A 42 -8.76 -6.80 5.57
N PRO A 43 -9.12 -7.84 6.36
CA PRO A 43 -9.95 -8.93 5.86
C PRO A 43 -11.29 -8.39 5.31
N PRO A 44 -11.95 -9.08 4.37
CA PRO A 44 -13.24 -8.67 3.82
C PRO A 44 -14.30 -8.59 4.93
N LYS A 45 -15.37 -7.80 4.71
CA LYS A 45 -16.37 -7.54 5.76
C LYS A 45 -17.07 -8.81 6.28
N ASN A 46 -17.18 -9.82 5.42
CA ASN A 46 -17.77 -11.13 5.71
C ASN A 46 -16.70 -12.20 6.02
N ALA A 47 -15.46 -11.80 6.32
CA ALA A 47 -14.43 -12.72 6.75
C ALA A 47 -14.89 -13.50 7.98
N VAL A 48 -14.46 -14.75 8.05
CA VAL A 48 -14.56 -15.60 9.24
C VAL A 48 -13.16 -16.10 9.60
N PHE A 49 -13.00 -16.48 10.86
CA PHE A 49 -11.82 -17.20 11.32
C PHE A 49 -11.77 -18.58 10.64
N ASP A 50 -10.59 -18.98 10.19
CA ASP A 50 -10.33 -20.30 9.60
C ASP A 50 -8.88 -20.68 9.86
N GLU A 51 -8.65 -21.82 10.51
CA GLU A 51 -7.32 -22.32 10.86
C GLU A 51 -6.43 -22.62 9.64
N ASN A 52 -7.05 -22.89 8.48
CA ASN A 52 -6.34 -23.11 7.22
C ASN A 52 -5.93 -21.81 6.54
N ASN A 53 -6.34 -20.66 7.08
CA ASN A 53 -6.00 -19.36 6.54
C ASN A 53 -4.74 -18.80 7.21
N HIS A 54 -4.14 -17.77 6.60
CA HIS A 54 -2.88 -17.22 7.08
C HIS A 54 -3.02 -16.65 8.50
N ALA A 55 -2.07 -16.94 9.40
CA ALA A 55 -2.16 -16.56 10.81
C ALA A 55 -2.32 -15.05 11.03
N ILE A 56 -1.59 -14.23 10.24
CA ILE A 56 -1.71 -12.76 10.31
C ILE A 56 -3.11 -12.29 9.92
N ARG A 57 -3.74 -12.92 8.92
CA ARG A 57 -5.11 -12.60 8.55
C ARG A 57 -6.06 -12.86 9.71
N ASN A 58 -5.91 -14.01 10.38
CA ASN A 58 -6.72 -14.37 11.54
C ASN A 58 -6.51 -13.42 12.73
N ILE A 59 -5.28 -12.96 12.95
CA ILE A 59 -4.97 -11.91 13.94
C ILE A 59 -5.73 -10.62 13.60
N ASN A 60 -5.62 -10.14 12.36
CA ASN A 60 -6.34 -8.94 11.91
C ASN A 60 -7.87 -9.10 12.02
N PHE A 61 -8.38 -10.29 11.71
CA PHE A 61 -9.80 -10.63 11.88
C PHE A 61 -10.24 -10.54 13.34
N ASN A 62 -9.50 -11.16 14.27
CA ASN A 62 -9.83 -11.17 15.68
C ASN A 62 -9.76 -9.75 16.28
N GLU A 63 -8.74 -8.96 15.96
CA GLU A 63 -8.66 -7.57 16.42
C GLU A 63 -9.83 -6.71 15.91
N ILE A 64 -10.27 -6.92 14.66
CA ILE A 64 -11.46 -6.25 14.12
C ILE A 64 -12.73 -6.73 14.80
N LYS A 65 -12.85 -8.03 15.11
CA LYS A 65 -14.00 -8.62 15.80
C LYS A 65 -14.12 -8.08 17.22
N ASP A 66 -13.00 -7.97 17.93
CA ASP A 66 -12.98 -7.63 19.35
C ASP A 66 -13.06 -6.12 19.61
N HIS A 67 -12.49 -5.30 18.73
CA HIS A 67 -12.39 -3.84 18.93
C HIS A 67 -13.10 -3.00 17.87
N GLY A 68 -13.60 -3.63 16.81
CA GLY A 68 -14.23 -2.95 15.68
C GLY A 68 -13.23 -2.43 14.65
N ARG A 69 -13.68 -2.38 13.39
CA ARG A 69 -12.83 -2.04 12.24
C ARG A 69 -12.18 -0.66 12.31
N MET A 70 -12.91 0.35 12.79
CA MET A 70 -12.37 1.72 12.89
C MET A 70 -11.25 1.83 13.94
N HIS A 71 -11.39 1.11 15.06
CA HIS A 71 -10.34 1.02 16.07
C HIS A 71 -9.10 0.34 15.48
N TRP A 72 -9.28 -0.83 14.86
CA TRP A 72 -8.20 -1.56 14.19
C TRP A 72 -7.46 -0.70 13.17
N GLN A 73 -8.17 0.03 12.31
CA GLN A 73 -7.55 0.93 11.32
C GLN A 73 -6.69 2.02 11.97
N LYS A 74 -7.12 2.57 13.10
CA LYS A 74 -6.37 3.57 13.85
C LYS A 74 -5.12 2.95 14.48
N THR A 75 -5.27 1.82 15.17
CA THR A 75 -4.19 1.12 15.89
C THR A 75 -3.13 0.59 14.92
N ARG A 76 -3.54 -0.04 13.82
CA ARG A 76 -2.63 -0.50 12.74
C ARG A 76 -2.18 0.63 11.81
N GLN A 77 -2.59 1.87 12.03
CA GLN A 77 -2.26 3.04 11.21
C GLN A 77 -2.58 2.85 9.72
N TYR A 78 -3.64 2.11 9.41
CA TYR A 78 -4.07 1.79 8.04
C TYR A 78 -4.28 3.04 7.17
N GLY A 79 -4.65 4.17 7.79
CA GLY A 79 -4.81 5.45 7.10
C GLY A 79 -3.53 5.99 6.44
N LYS A 80 -2.33 5.49 6.80
CA LYS A 80 -1.07 5.86 6.13
C LYS A 80 -1.06 5.52 4.63
N ARG A 81 -1.84 4.53 4.22
CA ARG A 81 -2.04 4.18 2.81
C ARG A 81 -2.50 5.38 1.96
N ASN A 82 -3.31 6.27 2.54
CA ASN A 82 -3.84 7.42 1.82
C ASN A 82 -2.72 8.33 1.30
N TYR A 83 -1.55 8.38 1.94
CA TYR A 83 -0.42 9.17 1.43
C TYR A 83 0.10 8.62 0.09
N SER A 84 0.27 7.31 -0.03
CA SER A 84 0.70 6.66 -1.27
C SER A 84 -0.36 6.84 -2.37
N GLU A 85 -1.64 6.68 -2.04
CA GLU A 85 -2.74 6.90 -2.99
C GLU A 85 -2.79 8.35 -3.48
N LEU A 86 -2.66 9.33 -2.57
CA LEU A 86 -2.60 10.75 -2.91
C LEU A 86 -1.38 11.08 -3.77
N ALA A 87 -0.22 10.49 -3.49
CA ALA A 87 0.98 10.68 -4.30
C ALA A 87 0.76 10.18 -5.74
N ILE A 88 0.19 8.97 -5.91
CA ILE A 88 -0.14 8.42 -7.22
C ILE A 88 -1.25 9.23 -7.91
N GLN A 89 -2.26 9.70 -7.17
CA GLN A 89 -3.30 10.57 -7.73
C GLN A 89 -2.70 11.87 -8.27
N ARG A 90 -1.82 12.52 -7.51
CA ARG A 90 -1.10 13.73 -7.93
C ARG A 90 -0.23 13.46 -9.16
N TYR A 91 0.51 12.34 -9.15
CA TYR A 91 1.29 11.90 -10.31
C TYR A 91 0.41 11.83 -11.56
N LYS A 92 -0.68 11.06 -11.49
CA LYS A 92 -1.59 10.87 -12.63
C LYS A 92 -2.20 12.17 -13.13
N ARG A 93 -2.53 13.08 -12.21
CA ARG A 93 -3.14 14.37 -12.54
C ARG A 93 -2.18 15.34 -13.21
N ILE A 94 -0.91 15.35 -12.80
CA ILE A 94 0.08 16.33 -13.26
C ILE A 94 0.88 15.82 -14.46
N LEU A 95 1.32 14.56 -14.41
CA LEU A 95 2.21 13.96 -15.39
C LEU A 95 1.49 13.04 -16.39
N GLY A 96 0.26 12.62 -16.06
CA GLY A 96 -0.55 11.71 -16.88
C GLY A 96 -0.66 10.31 -16.30
N ASN A 97 -1.62 9.54 -16.81
CA ASN A 97 -1.97 8.20 -16.33
C ASN A 97 -1.32 7.06 -17.13
N THR A 98 -0.41 7.38 -18.05
CA THR A 98 0.27 6.41 -18.92
C THR A 98 1.78 6.60 -18.83
N MET A 99 2.52 5.50 -18.94
CA MET A 99 3.96 5.52 -19.12
C MET A 99 4.29 5.54 -20.62
N GLN A 100 5.29 6.32 -21.03
CA GLN A 100 5.71 6.40 -22.44
C GLN A 100 6.51 5.17 -22.86
N SER A 101 7.37 4.66 -21.97
CA SER A 101 8.15 3.47 -22.28
C SER A 101 7.31 2.19 -22.18
N ARG A 102 7.61 1.21 -23.04
CA ARG A 102 7.12 -0.18 -22.94
C ARG A 102 8.11 -1.12 -22.26
N GLU A 103 9.35 -0.68 -22.05
CA GLU A 103 10.39 -1.43 -21.34
C GLU A 103 10.35 -1.09 -19.84
N ILE A 104 10.28 -2.10 -18.97
CA ILE A 104 10.17 -1.96 -17.51
C ILE A 104 11.30 -1.12 -16.91
N SER A 105 12.55 -1.35 -17.32
CA SER A 105 13.71 -0.61 -16.80
C SER A 105 13.56 0.91 -17.01
N ARG A 106 13.06 1.31 -18.19
CA ARG A 106 12.79 2.70 -18.55
C ARG A 106 11.53 3.23 -17.89
N GLN A 107 10.51 2.40 -17.67
CA GLN A 107 9.34 2.79 -16.88
C GLN A 107 9.73 3.10 -15.43
N LYS A 108 10.65 2.33 -14.83
CA LYS A 108 11.21 2.63 -13.50
C LYS A 108 11.87 4.02 -13.50
N ASN A 109 12.72 4.31 -14.47
CA ASN A 109 13.37 5.62 -14.59
C ASN A 109 12.36 6.77 -14.79
N GLU A 110 11.37 6.58 -15.67
CA GLU A 110 10.29 7.55 -15.89
C GLU A 110 9.51 7.82 -14.58
N GLY A 111 9.18 6.77 -13.82
CA GLY A 111 8.53 6.89 -12.52
C GLY A 111 9.38 7.65 -11.48
N LEU A 112 10.68 7.34 -11.40
CA LEU A 112 11.62 8.02 -10.50
C LEU A 112 11.76 9.51 -10.84
N ILE A 113 11.89 9.85 -12.13
CA ILE A 113 11.94 11.24 -12.59
C ILE A 113 10.63 11.95 -12.25
N GLY A 114 9.49 11.33 -12.53
CA GLY A 114 8.18 11.90 -12.22
C GLY A 114 7.97 12.15 -10.72
N ALA A 115 8.38 11.21 -9.87
CA ALA A 115 8.40 11.41 -8.42
C ALA A 115 9.31 12.59 -8.02
N GLY A 116 10.49 12.72 -8.63
CA GLY A 116 11.40 13.85 -8.44
C GLY A 116 10.77 15.20 -8.80
N ILE A 117 10.03 15.26 -9.93
CA ILE A 117 9.29 16.46 -10.35
C ILE A 117 8.25 16.84 -9.29
N LEU A 118 7.46 15.88 -8.80
CA LEU A 118 6.44 16.13 -7.77
C LEU A 118 7.05 16.60 -6.46
N ASN A 119 8.17 16.02 -6.04
CA ASN A 119 8.91 16.44 -4.85
C ASN A 119 9.43 17.87 -5.01
N LYS A 120 9.96 18.21 -6.19
CA LYS A 120 10.42 19.57 -6.49
C LYS A 120 9.27 20.57 -6.46
N MET A 121 8.13 20.26 -7.10
CA MET A 121 6.93 21.10 -7.01
C MET A 121 6.50 21.31 -5.56
N THR A 122 6.44 20.24 -4.78
CA THR A 122 6.06 20.30 -3.35
C THR A 122 7.01 21.19 -2.55
N SER A 123 8.32 21.17 -2.84
CA SER A 123 9.30 22.05 -2.19
C SER A 123 9.19 23.52 -2.60
N LEU A 124 8.60 23.82 -3.76
CA LEU A 124 8.39 25.18 -4.25
C LEU A 124 7.09 25.80 -3.73
N GLY A 125 6.23 25.00 -3.09
CA GLY A 125 4.95 25.42 -2.52
C GLY A 125 3.81 24.51 -2.94
N MET A 126 2.76 24.47 -2.10
CA MET A 126 1.55 23.70 -2.36
C MET A 126 0.34 24.64 -2.45
N PRO A 127 -0.58 24.42 -3.40
CA PRO A 127 -1.80 25.22 -3.50
C PRO A 127 -2.74 24.96 -2.32
N ASP A 128 -3.35 26.03 -1.81
CA ASP A 128 -4.37 25.94 -0.75
C ASP A 128 -5.60 25.18 -1.25
N SER A 129 -5.87 24.05 -0.62
CA SER A 129 -6.94 23.14 -1.00
C SER A 129 -8.15 23.35 -0.08
N PHE A 130 -9.24 23.89 -0.62
CA PHE A 130 -10.49 24.09 0.13
C PHE A 130 -11.49 22.97 -0.15
N ARG A 131 -12.07 22.40 0.90
CA ARG A 131 -13.19 21.46 0.78
C ARG A 131 -14.48 22.28 0.61
N ARG A 132 -15.18 22.12 -0.51
CA ARG A 132 -16.54 22.68 -0.64
C ARG A 132 -17.47 21.89 0.30
N SER A 133 -18.13 22.61 1.20
CA SER A 133 -19.20 22.13 2.08
C SER A 133 -20.50 21.94 1.30
#